data_AF-A0A938N8U9-F1
#
_entry.id   AF-A0A938N8U9-F1
#
_cell.length_a   1.000
_cell.length_b   1.000
_cell.length_c   1.000
_cell.angle_alpha   90.00
_cell.angle_beta   90.00
_cell.angle_gamma   90.00
#
_symmetry.space_group_name_H-M   'P 1'
#
loop_
_entity.id
_entity.type
_entity.pdbx_description
1 polymer ?
#
loop_
_entity_poly.entity_id
_entity_poly.type
_entity_poly.pdbx_seq_one_letter_code
_entity_poly.pdbx_strand_id
1 'polypeptide(L)'
;MKRASLLVALGLALALPALAEEETVPLADFDTLWDYFDPAATEARFRERLPAVVAAGDPDLHAQLLTQIARSQGLQRRFADARRTLDEAERVLAGRGGVAALRLLLERGRLLNAEGDPAAALPYFSAALEAAKAEREDFHAVDAAHMLGIAAPGEAGLAWNLEAIAMAKDSRDERARGWLGSLLNNTGWRYHDADDYARALAHFEAALEFRRERGKQPELRIAEWTVARCLRSLGRLEEALAIQRDLERQLAAAGEAQDGYVFEELGELNLALGRGEDARTYFARAHAVLASDPWLQANEEGRLARIARLGGLK
;
A
#
# COMPACT_ATOMS: atom_id res chain seq x y z
N MET A 1 -56.44 -63.77 2.76
CA MET A 1 -56.25 -63.26 4.13
C MET A 1 -54.88 -62.60 4.24
N LYS A 2 -54.92 -61.28 4.49
CA LYS A 2 -53.89 -60.26 4.72
C LYS A 2 -52.41 -60.70 4.69
N ARG A 3 -51.71 -60.33 3.61
CA ARG A 3 -50.25 -60.12 3.57
C ARG A 3 -49.97 -58.77 4.23
N ALA A 4 -49.22 -58.74 5.33
CA ALA A 4 -48.74 -57.52 5.96
C ALA A 4 -47.32 -57.24 5.44
N SER A 5 -47.18 -56.25 4.57
CA SER A 5 -45.90 -55.74 4.10
C SER A 5 -45.31 -54.83 5.17
N LEU A 6 -44.15 -55.21 5.69
CA LEU A 6 -43.34 -54.39 6.60
C LEU A 6 -42.63 -53.31 5.76
N LEU A 7 -43.14 -52.08 5.77
CA LEU A 7 -42.43 -50.90 5.26
C LEU A 7 -41.48 -50.42 6.36
N VAL A 8 -40.19 -50.70 6.20
CA VAL A 8 -39.13 -50.05 6.96
C VAL A 8 -38.91 -48.67 6.34
N ALA A 9 -39.47 -47.64 6.97
CA ALA A 9 -39.18 -46.25 6.62
C ALA A 9 -37.75 -45.91 7.07
N LEU A 10 -36.82 -45.94 6.13
CA LEU A 10 -35.46 -45.44 6.32
C LEU A 10 -35.53 -43.91 6.36
N GLY A 11 -35.55 -43.33 7.56
CA GLY A 11 -35.44 -41.89 7.75
C GLY A 11 -34.06 -41.42 7.33
N LEU A 12 -33.95 -40.84 6.13
CA LEU A 12 -32.79 -40.07 5.72
C LEU A 12 -32.77 -38.79 6.56
N ALA A 13 -31.99 -38.78 7.65
CA ALA A 13 -31.62 -37.54 8.31
C ALA A 13 -30.69 -36.79 7.35
N LEU A 14 -31.24 -35.80 6.64
CA LEU A 14 -30.45 -34.78 5.96
C LEU A 14 -29.68 -34.03 7.05
N ALA A 15 -28.40 -34.37 7.22
CA ALA A 15 -27.48 -33.53 7.96
C ALA A 15 -27.42 -32.19 7.21
N LEU A 16 -28.02 -31.16 7.80
CA LEU A 16 -27.75 -29.78 7.41
C LEU A 16 -26.23 -29.60 7.45
N PRO A 17 -25.58 -29.09 6.40
CA PRO A 17 -24.17 -28.74 6.50
C PRO A 17 -24.04 -27.77 7.66
N ALA A 18 -23.14 -28.06 8.59
CA ALA A 18 -22.71 -27.08 9.57
C ALA A 18 -22.30 -25.85 8.76
N LEU A 19 -23.06 -24.75 8.90
CA LEU A 19 -22.63 -23.45 8.42
C LEU A 19 -21.26 -23.26 9.04
N ALA A 20 -20.22 -23.20 8.20
CA ALA A 20 -18.90 -22.80 8.67
C ALA A 20 -19.11 -21.50 9.44
N GLU A 21 -18.78 -21.48 10.73
CA GLU A 21 -18.73 -20.23 11.48
C GLU A 21 -17.77 -19.34 10.69
N GLU A 22 -18.29 -18.30 10.04
CA GLU A 22 -17.45 -17.24 9.49
C GLU A 22 -16.60 -16.75 10.66
N GLU A 23 -15.30 -16.96 10.58
CA GLU A 23 -14.36 -16.62 11.63
C GLU A 23 -14.45 -15.10 11.84
N THR A 24 -15.20 -14.68 12.85
CA THR A 24 -15.48 -13.28 13.09
C THR A 24 -14.19 -12.62 13.56
N VAL A 25 -13.60 -11.75 12.74
CA VAL A 25 -12.39 -10.99 13.08
C VAL A 25 -12.61 -10.29 14.43
N PRO A 26 -11.74 -10.47 15.45
CA PRO A 26 -11.89 -9.83 16.76
C PRO A 26 -12.08 -8.32 16.65
N LEU A 27 -12.80 -7.70 17.59
CA LEU A 27 -13.06 -6.26 17.55
C LEU A 27 -11.77 -5.43 17.54
N ALA A 28 -10.74 -5.87 18.27
CA ALA A 28 -9.43 -5.22 18.35
C ALA A 28 -8.58 -5.35 17.07
N ASP A 29 -8.85 -6.37 16.24
CA ASP A 29 -8.07 -6.67 15.04
C ASP A 29 -8.66 -6.04 13.77
N PHE A 30 -9.39 -4.92 13.92
CA PHE A 30 -10.03 -4.24 12.80
C PHE A 30 -9.02 -3.79 11.72
N ASP A 31 -7.74 -3.59 12.05
CA ASP A 31 -6.70 -3.22 11.08
C ASP A 31 -6.59 -4.24 9.92
N THR A 32 -7.00 -5.49 10.12
CA THR A 32 -7.00 -6.54 9.08
C THR A 32 -8.07 -6.32 8.00
N LEU A 33 -9.02 -5.41 8.22
CA LEU A 33 -10.13 -5.12 7.28
C LEU A 33 -9.77 -4.04 6.24
N TRP A 34 -8.59 -3.44 6.37
CA TRP A 34 -8.11 -2.42 5.44
C TRP A 34 -8.00 -2.97 4.03
N ASP A 35 -8.65 -2.25 3.11
CA ASP A 35 -8.36 -2.28 1.69
C ASP A 35 -7.93 -0.87 1.27
N TYR A 36 -6.63 -0.67 1.06
CA TYR A 36 -6.08 0.63 0.68
C TYR A 36 -6.45 1.04 -0.76
N PHE A 37 -6.90 0.09 -1.59
CA PHE A 37 -7.38 0.36 -2.95
C PHE A 37 -8.86 0.76 -2.96
N ASP A 38 -9.61 0.42 -1.91
CA ASP A 38 -10.99 0.85 -1.71
C ASP A 38 -11.18 1.48 -0.32
N PRO A 39 -10.75 2.74 -0.13
CA PRO A 39 -10.91 3.42 1.14
C PRO A 39 -12.39 3.65 1.50
N ALA A 40 -13.30 3.70 0.52
CA ALA A 40 -14.73 3.86 0.78
C ALA A 40 -15.35 2.59 1.38
N ALA A 41 -15.05 1.42 0.81
CA ALA A 41 -15.48 0.14 1.37
C ALA A 41 -14.84 -0.11 2.74
N THR A 42 -13.57 0.27 2.92
CA THR A 42 -12.91 0.18 4.22
C THR A 42 -13.62 1.02 5.28
N GLU A 43 -13.99 2.27 4.97
CA GLU A 43 -14.77 3.09 5.90
C GLU A 43 -16.10 2.44 6.28
N ALA A 44 -16.83 1.90 5.30
CA ALA A 44 -18.10 1.23 5.54
C ALA A 44 -17.95 0.08 6.55
N ARG A 45 -16.94 -0.79 6.36
CA ARG A 45 -16.63 -1.90 7.28
C ARG A 45 -16.30 -1.41 8.69
N PHE A 46 -15.53 -0.34 8.83
CA PHE A 46 -15.22 0.25 10.14
C PHE A 46 -16.46 0.84 10.82
N ARG A 47 -17.32 1.52 10.06
CA ARG A 47 -18.58 2.07 10.59
C ARG A 47 -19.55 0.99 11.04
N GLU A 48 -19.61 -0.13 10.34
CA GLU A 48 -20.41 -1.30 10.75
C GLU A 48 -19.95 -1.88 12.09
N ARG A 49 -18.64 -1.81 12.40
CA ARG A 49 -18.08 -2.26 13.68
C ARG A 49 -18.26 -1.29 14.83
N LEU A 50 -18.39 -0.01 14.54
CA LEU A 50 -18.41 1.05 15.54
C LEU A 50 -19.44 0.83 16.66
N PRO A 51 -20.70 0.39 16.40
CA PRO A 51 -21.66 0.12 17.48
C PRO A 51 -21.19 -0.95 18.46
N ALA A 52 -20.56 -2.02 17.98
CA ALA A 52 -20.06 -3.09 18.83
C ALA A 52 -18.86 -2.64 19.67
N VAL A 53 -17.96 -1.84 19.09
CA VAL A 53 -16.84 -1.23 19.81
C VAL A 53 -17.32 -0.26 20.89
N VAL A 54 -18.33 0.57 20.59
CA VAL A 54 -18.95 1.46 21.59
C VAL A 54 -19.59 0.66 22.72
N ALA A 55 -20.31 -0.43 22.41
CA ALA A 55 -20.94 -1.28 23.41
C ALA A 55 -19.92 -2.02 24.30
N ALA A 56 -18.72 -2.30 23.80
CA ALA A 56 -17.65 -2.91 24.58
C ALA A 56 -17.12 -1.97 25.69
N GLY A 57 -17.37 -0.66 25.60
CA GLY A 57 -17.05 0.31 26.66
C GLY A 57 -15.56 0.58 26.85
N ASP A 58 -14.73 0.31 25.82
CA ASP A 58 -13.30 0.60 25.80
C ASP A 58 -13.03 1.90 25.02
N PRO A 59 -12.71 3.02 25.71
CA PRO A 59 -12.45 4.29 25.06
C PRO A 59 -11.21 4.29 24.17
N ASP A 60 -10.18 3.49 24.48
CA ASP A 60 -8.98 3.42 23.66
C ASP A 60 -9.31 2.74 22.33
N LEU A 61 -9.92 1.54 22.37
CA LEU A 61 -10.34 0.82 21.17
C LEU A 61 -11.30 1.65 20.30
N HIS A 62 -12.26 2.34 20.93
CA HIS A 62 -13.18 3.23 20.24
C HIS A 62 -12.45 4.36 19.52
N ALA A 63 -11.54 5.06 20.19
CA ALA A 63 -10.76 6.11 19.58
C ALA A 63 -9.84 5.57 18.47
N GLN A 64 -9.21 4.40 18.64
CA GLN A 64 -8.41 3.79 17.58
C GLN A 64 -9.25 3.54 16.32
N LEU A 65 -10.45 2.97 16.44
CA LEU A 65 -11.33 2.75 15.28
C LEU A 65 -11.74 4.06 14.60
N LEU A 66 -12.07 5.10 15.38
CA LEU A 66 -12.39 6.42 14.84
C LEU A 66 -11.21 7.02 14.06
N THR A 67 -9.96 6.87 14.54
CA THR A 67 -8.79 7.35 13.78
C THR A 67 -8.68 6.67 12.41
N GLN A 68 -8.99 5.38 12.32
CA GLN A 68 -8.94 4.66 11.04
C GLN A 68 -10.11 5.01 10.11
N ILE A 69 -11.30 5.31 10.65
CA ILE A 69 -12.41 5.91 9.88
C ILE A 69 -11.98 7.28 9.31
N ALA A 70 -11.32 8.12 10.11
CA ALA A 70 -10.83 9.40 9.63
C ALA A 70 -9.74 9.24 8.55
N ARG A 71 -8.84 8.27 8.70
CA ARG A 71 -7.82 7.94 7.69
C ARG A 71 -8.45 7.58 6.35
N SER A 72 -9.47 6.73 6.34
CA SER A 72 -10.15 6.32 5.12
C SER A 72 -10.92 7.48 4.48
N GLN A 73 -11.50 8.37 5.27
CA GLN A 73 -12.11 9.62 4.79
C GLN A 73 -11.06 10.56 4.16
N GLY A 74 -9.88 10.69 4.78
CA GLY A 74 -8.77 11.46 4.25
C GLY A 74 -8.30 10.96 2.87
N LEU A 75 -8.18 9.65 2.70
CA LEU A 75 -7.84 9.02 1.40
C LEU A 75 -8.91 9.28 0.33
N GLN A 76 -10.17 9.40 0.73
CA GLN A 76 -11.28 9.81 -0.15
C GLN A 76 -11.35 11.33 -0.37
N ARG A 77 -10.40 12.11 0.17
CA ARG A 77 -10.37 13.58 0.16
C ARG A 77 -11.58 14.23 0.85
N ARG A 78 -12.27 13.49 1.72
CA ARG A 78 -13.36 13.99 2.57
C ARG A 78 -12.81 14.64 3.84
N PHE A 79 -12.01 15.67 3.66
CA PHE A 79 -11.20 16.25 4.74
C PHE A 79 -12.01 16.83 5.90
N ALA A 80 -13.16 17.46 5.60
CA ALA A 80 -14.06 17.97 6.63
C ALA A 80 -14.68 16.85 7.49
N ASP A 81 -14.97 15.70 6.88
CA ASP A 81 -15.48 14.52 7.61
C ASP A 81 -14.39 13.95 8.50
N ALA A 82 -13.19 13.75 7.93
CA ALA A 82 -12.02 13.25 8.64
C ALA A 82 -11.71 14.10 9.88
N ARG A 83 -11.73 15.43 9.75
CA ARG A 83 -11.50 16.35 10.87
C ARG A 83 -12.51 16.17 11.99
N ARG A 84 -13.81 16.10 11.66
CA ARG A 84 -14.87 15.88 12.67
C ARG A 84 -14.73 14.53 13.36
N THR A 85 -14.35 13.48 12.63
CA THR A 85 -14.13 12.15 13.21
C THR A 85 -12.89 12.14 14.12
N LEU A 86 -11.82 12.86 13.79
CA LEU A 86 -10.67 13.02 14.68
C LEU A 86 -11.02 13.84 15.93
N ASP A 87 -11.84 14.90 15.80
CA ASP A 87 -12.35 15.66 16.95
C ASP A 87 -13.23 14.78 17.87
N GLU A 88 -13.91 13.78 17.32
CA GLU A 88 -14.65 12.79 18.09
C GLU A 88 -13.73 11.82 18.82
N ALA A 89 -12.71 11.27 18.14
CA ALA A 89 -11.72 10.39 18.75
C ALA A 89 -11.02 11.07 19.95
N GLU A 90 -10.67 12.35 19.80
CA GLU A 90 -10.07 13.16 20.86
C GLU A 90 -10.99 13.34 22.08
N ARG A 91 -12.28 13.57 21.85
CA ARG A 91 -13.29 13.63 22.93
C ARG A 91 -13.46 12.30 23.65
N VAL A 92 -13.46 11.19 22.91
CA VAL A 92 -13.55 9.83 23.48
C VAL A 92 -12.34 9.53 24.35
N LEU A 93 -11.14 9.89 23.89
CA LEU A 93 -9.90 9.75 24.66
C LEU A 93 -9.94 10.53 25.96
N ALA A 94 -10.52 11.74 25.96
CA ALA A 94 -10.58 12.64 27.11
C ALA A 94 -9.19 12.89 27.74
N GLY A 95 -8.16 13.06 26.89
CA GLY A 95 -6.78 13.31 27.31
C GLY A 95 -6.00 12.09 27.79
N ARG A 96 -6.54 10.87 27.69
CA ARG A 96 -5.80 9.64 27.95
C ARG A 96 -4.73 9.42 26.87
N GLY A 97 -3.57 8.88 27.29
CA GLY A 97 -2.51 8.40 26.39
C GLY A 97 -2.82 7.01 25.83
N GLY A 98 -1.78 6.29 25.38
CA GLY A 98 -1.93 4.98 24.75
C GLY A 98 -1.98 5.04 23.22
N VAL A 99 -2.15 3.87 22.60
CA VAL A 99 -2.09 3.69 21.15
C VAL A 99 -3.07 4.58 20.40
N ALA A 100 -4.28 4.81 20.93
CA ALA A 100 -5.23 5.72 20.30
C ALA A 100 -4.73 7.17 20.24
N ALA A 101 -4.01 7.65 21.25
CA ALA A 101 -3.44 9.00 21.24
C ALA A 101 -2.33 9.12 20.18
N LEU A 102 -1.49 8.09 20.04
CA LEU A 102 -0.47 8.00 18.98
C LEU A 102 -1.10 8.06 17.59
N ARG A 103 -2.13 7.23 17.35
CA ARG A 103 -2.87 7.21 16.08
C ARG A 103 -3.56 8.54 15.81
N LEU A 104 -4.16 9.18 16.81
CA LEU A 104 -4.78 10.49 16.65
C LEU A 104 -3.76 11.52 16.13
N LEU A 105 -2.56 11.57 16.70
CA LEU A 105 -1.48 12.45 16.22
C LEU A 105 -1.09 12.11 14.77
N LEU A 106 -0.87 10.82 14.46
CA LEU A 106 -0.55 10.37 13.10
C LEU A 106 -1.61 10.81 12.09
N GLU A 107 -2.89 10.60 12.39
CA GLU A 107 -3.97 10.90 11.45
C GLU A 107 -4.23 12.41 11.31
N ARG A 108 -4.01 13.21 12.37
CA ARG A 108 -4.00 14.68 12.26
C ARG A 108 -2.90 15.16 11.32
N GLY A 109 -1.68 14.64 11.48
CA GLY A 109 -0.57 14.95 10.59
C GLY A 109 -0.86 14.52 9.15
N ARG A 110 -1.36 13.29 8.93
CA ARG A 110 -1.72 12.79 7.59
C ARG A 110 -2.76 13.65 6.91
N LEU A 111 -3.78 14.10 7.66
CA LEU A 111 -4.82 14.98 7.12
C LEU A 111 -4.25 16.31 6.65
N LEU A 112 -3.42 16.97 7.47
CA LEU A 112 -2.75 18.23 7.09
C LEU A 112 -1.83 18.06 5.88
N ASN A 113 -1.05 16.97 5.86
CA ASN A 113 -0.18 16.65 4.74
C ASN A 113 -0.97 16.43 3.44
N ALA A 114 -2.11 15.72 3.51
CA ALA A 114 -2.99 15.46 2.36
C ALA A 114 -3.73 16.72 1.89
N GLU A 115 -3.98 17.68 2.77
CA GLU A 115 -4.50 19.02 2.44
C GLU A 115 -3.43 19.94 1.80
N GLY A 116 -2.18 19.49 1.73
CA GLY A 116 -1.08 20.23 1.11
C GLY A 116 -0.29 21.12 2.08
N ASP A 117 -0.41 20.91 3.39
CA ASP A 117 0.37 21.60 4.43
C ASP A 117 1.29 20.62 5.19
N PRO A 118 2.38 20.15 4.56
CA PRO A 118 3.34 19.27 5.21
C PRO A 118 4.04 19.94 6.39
N ALA A 119 4.20 21.26 6.37
CA ALA A 119 4.85 22.00 7.45
C ALA A 119 4.03 21.95 8.75
N ALA A 120 2.71 22.12 8.66
CA ALA A 120 1.81 21.97 9.81
C ALA A 120 1.68 20.51 10.27
N ALA A 121 1.94 19.54 9.39
CA ALA A 121 1.90 18.11 9.72
C ALA A 121 3.11 17.65 10.56
N LEU A 122 4.30 18.23 10.33
CA LEU A 122 5.55 17.81 10.99
C LEU A 122 5.47 17.74 12.53
N PRO A 123 4.95 18.76 13.25
CA PRO A 123 4.84 18.69 14.71
C PRO A 123 4.00 17.51 15.20
N TYR A 124 2.95 17.13 14.46
CA TYR A 124 2.12 15.98 14.81
C TYR A 124 2.88 14.66 14.67
N PHE A 125 3.62 14.49 13.57
CA PHE A 125 4.42 13.29 13.36
C PHE A 125 5.59 13.19 14.35
N SER A 126 6.24 14.31 14.68
CA SER A 126 7.27 14.33 15.72
C SER A 126 6.70 13.97 17.09
N ALA A 127 5.54 14.53 17.47
CA ALA A 127 4.87 14.19 18.72
C ALA A 127 4.46 12.70 18.77
N ALA A 128 3.96 12.16 17.66
CA ALA A 128 3.62 10.75 17.54
C ALA A 128 4.84 9.84 17.71
N LEU A 129 5.98 10.21 17.10
CA LEU A 129 7.23 9.46 17.20
C LEU A 129 7.75 9.41 18.64
N GLU A 130 7.80 10.57 19.31
CA GLU A 130 8.28 10.66 20.69
C GLU A 130 7.40 9.85 21.65
N ALA A 131 6.08 9.96 21.50
CA ALA A 131 5.15 9.21 22.33
C ALA A 131 5.23 7.70 22.04
N ALA A 132 5.34 7.28 20.77
CA ALA A 132 5.48 5.87 20.42
C ALA A 132 6.79 5.27 20.95
N LYS A 133 7.90 6.02 20.89
CA LYS A 133 9.18 5.62 21.50
C LYS A 133 9.08 5.49 23.02
N ALA A 134 8.37 6.41 23.69
CA ALA A 134 8.17 6.36 25.13
C ALA A 134 7.33 5.16 25.57
N GLU A 135 6.31 4.80 24.78
CA GLU A 135 5.42 3.66 25.04
C GLU A 135 5.96 2.32 24.50
N ARG A 136 7.08 2.34 23.75
CA ARG A 136 7.68 1.17 23.07
C ARG A 136 6.76 0.54 22.02
N GLU A 137 5.98 1.38 21.35
CA GLU A 137 5.11 1.02 20.22
C GLU A 137 5.91 1.11 18.91
N ASP A 138 6.78 0.13 18.66
CA ASP A 138 7.71 0.12 17.53
C ASP A 138 7.00 0.31 16.18
N PHE A 139 5.85 -0.34 15.97
CA PHE A 139 5.07 -0.21 14.75
C PHE A 139 4.66 1.25 14.46
N HIS A 140 4.13 1.95 15.47
CA HIS A 140 3.71 3.34 15.33
C HIS A 140 4.91 4.30 15.31
N ALA A 141 6.00 3.96 15.98
CA ALA A 141 7.24 4.73 15.92
C ALA A 141 7.82 4.72 14.49
N VAL A 142 7.86 3.55 13.85
CA VAL A 142 8.28 3.43 12.44
C VAL A 142 7.31 4.17 11.52
N ASP A 143 6.00 4.09 11.76
CA ASP A 143 5.01 4.84 10.97
C ASP A 143 5.20 6.36 11.09
N ALA A 144 5.42 6.87 12.31
CA ALA A 144 5.66 8.29 12.55
C ALA A 144 6.96 8.78 11.88
N ALA A 145 8.04 8.01 11.98
CA ALA A 145 9.31 8.31 11.31
C ALA A 145 9.15 8.28 9.78
N HIS A 146 8.38 7.32 9.25
CA HIS A 146 8.04 7.28 7.83
C HIS A 146 7.30 8.55 7.38
N MET A 147 6.33 8.99 8.17
CA MET A 147 5.57 10.20 7.87
C MET A 147 6.40 11.48 7.94
N LEU A 148 7.36 11.55 8.86
CA LEU A 148 8.37 12.62 8.86
C LEU A 148 9.20 12.58 7.57
N GLY A 149 9.56 11.40 7.07
CA GLY A 149 10.29 11.23 5.81
C GLY A 149 9.51 11.65 4.56
N ILE A 150 8.18 11.56 4.60
CA ILE A 150 7.28 12.06 3.55
C ILE A 150 7.14 13.59 3.63
N ALA A 151 6.90 14.13 4.82
CA ALA A 151 6.56 15.55 4.99
C ALA A 151 7.80 16.47 4.99
N ALA A 152 8.95 16.00 5.47
CA ALA A 152 10.15 16.81 5.55
C ALA A 152 10.80 17.01 4.16
N PRO A 153 11.27 18.23 3.84
CA PRO A 153 11.86 18.51 2.53
C PRO A 153 13.29 17.95 2.41
N GLY A 154 13.71 17.71 1.16
CA GLY A 154 15.11 17.45 0.79
C GLY A 154 15.80 16.37 1.62
N GLU A 155 17.00 16.69 2.11
CA GLU A 155 17.84 15.80 2.91
C GLU A 155 17.22 15.42 4.26
N ALA A 156 16.39 16.29 4.85
CA ALA A 156 15.73 15.98 6.11
C ALA A 156 14.72 14.83 5.93
N GLY A 157 13.96 14.82 4.83
CA GLY A 157 13.07 13.71 4.49
C GLY A 157 13.83 12.41 4.24
N LEU A 158 14.97 12.47 3.56
CA LEU A 158 15.82 11.31 3.36
C LEU A 158 16.38 10.76 4.68
N ALA A 159 16.86 11.63 5.57
CA ALA A 159 17.36 11.24 6.88
C ALA A 159 16.29 10.52 7.71
N TRP A 160 15.05 11.00 7.70
CA TRP A 160 13.94 10.35 8.39
C TRP A 160 13.57 8.99 7.78
N ASN A 161 13.62 8.84 6.45
CA ASN A 161 13.41 7.54 5.82
C ASN A 161 14.49 6.53 6.21
N LEU A 162 15.75 6.95 6.28
CA LEU A 162 16.87 6.10 6.72
C LEU A 162 16.74 5.71 8.19
N GLU A 163 16.33 6.65 9.06
CA GLU A 163 16.03 6.38 10.47
C GLU A 163 14.87 5.38 10.60
N ALA A 164 13.78 5.57 9.85
CA ALA A 164 12.64 4.63 9.86
C ALA A 164 13.05 3.22 9.42
N ILE A 165 13.95 3.09 8.42
CA ILE A 165 14.51 1.80 8.01
C ILE A 165 15.34 1.18 9.14
N ALA A 166 16.18 1.96 9.82
CA ALA A 166 16.98 1.48 10.93
C ALA A 166 16.09 0.97 12.08
N MET A 167 15.11 1.78 12.48
CA MET A 167 14.11 1.40 13.49
C MET A 167 13.37 0.11 13.12
N ALA A 168 12.93 -0.01 11.86
CA ALA A 168 12.23 -1.20 11.39
C ALA A 168 13.13 -2.46 11.35
N LYS A 169 14.43 -2.32 11.06
CA LYS A 169 15.39 -3.44 11.08
C LYS A 169 15.71 -3.91 12.50
N ASP A 170 15.81 -2.98 13.44
CA ASP A 170 16.19 -3.25 14.83
C ASP A 170 15.02 -3.74 15.69
N SER A 171 13.78 -3.55 15.23
CA SER A 171 12.58 -3.97 15.95
C SER A 171 12.40 -5.49 15.97
N ARG A 172 11.89 -5.99 17.10
CA ARG A 172 11.42 -7.37 17.25
C ARG A 172 9.95 -7.54 16.89
N ASP A 173 9.23 -6.45 16.63
CA ASP A 173 7.84 -6.47 16.19
C ASP A 173 7.77 -6.73 14.67
N GLU A 174 7.18 -7.86 14.29
CA GLU A 174 6.97 -8.24 12.89
C GLU A 174 6.10 -7.26 12.12
N ARG A 175 5.22 -6.51 12.80
CA ARG A 175 4.45 -5.43 12.18
C ARG A 175 5.35 -4.26 11.82
N ALA A 176 6.24 -3.85 12.74
CA ALA A 176 7.21 -2.78 12.50
C ALA A 176 8.18 -3.15 11.36
N ARG A 177 8.72 -4.38 11.39
CA ARG A 177 9.53 -4.94 10.28
C ARG A 177 8.76 -4.96 8.96
N GLY A 178 7.44 -5.12 9.01
CA GLY A 178 6.52 -5.05 7.88
C GLY A 178 6.66 -3.78 7.02
N TRP A 179 7.11 -2.67 7.60
CA TRP A 179 7.31 -1.40 6.89
C TRP A 179 8.50 -1.38 5.93
N LEU A 180 9.47 -2.30 6.09
CA LEU A 180 10.73 -2.28 5.32
C LEU A 180 10.50 -2.25 3.82
N GLY A 181 9.55 -3.02 3.30
CA GLY A 181 9.27 -3.07 1.86
C GLY A 181 8.87 -1.72 1.27
N SER A 182 8.05 -0.94 1.98
CA SER A 182 7.62 0.39 1.53
C SER A 182 8.70 1.45 1.77
N LEU A 183 9.37 1.40 2.93
CA LEU A 183 10.44 2.34 3.28
C LEU A 183 11.64 2.26 2.32
N LEU A 184 12.10 1.03 2.03
CA LEU A 184 13.21 0.80 1.11
C LEU A 184 12.86 1.24 -0.31
N ASN A 185 11.66 0.91 -0.78
CA ASN A 185 11.17 1.35 -2.09
C ASN A 185 11.14 2.88 -2.18
N ASN A 186 10.52 3.56 -1.21
CA ASN A 186 10.40 5.01 -1.24
C ASN A 186 11.76 5.72 -1.15
N THR A 187 12.68 5.17 -0.34
CA THR A 187 14.06 5.67 -0.25
C THR A 187 14.81 5.46 -1.57
N GLY A 188 14.61 4.32 -2.24
CA GLY A 188 15.14 4.05 -3.56
C GLY A 188 14.69 5.09 -4.58
N TRP A 189 13.39 5.45 -4.59
CA TRP A 189 12.87 6.50 -5.46
C TRP A 189 13.47 7.87 -5.16
N ARG A 190 13.67 8.23 -3.89
CA ARG A 190 14.34 9.49 -3.55
C ARG A 190 15.77 9.56 -4.09
N TYR A 191 16.52 8.47 -4.05
CA TYR A 191 17.85 8.42 -4.66
C TYR A 191 17.78 8.42 -6.19
N HIS A 192 16.78 7.75 -6.77
CA HIS A 192 16.55 7.72 -8.21
C HIS A 192 16.25 9.13 -8.75
N ASP A 193 15.37 9.87 -8.09
CA ASP A 193 15.02 11.26 -8.42
C ASP A 193 16.20 12.23 -8.24
N ALA A 194 17.17 11.86 -7.42
CA ALA A 194 18.44 12.58 -7.23
C ALA A 194 19.56 12.11 -8.17
N ASP A 195 19.23 11.30 -9.18
CA ASP A 195 20.16 10.67 -10.15
C ASP A 195 21.24 9.77 -9.52
N ASP A 196 21.13 9.43 -8.23
CA ASP A 196 22.00 8.47 -7.57
C ASP A 196 21.46 7.05 -7.75
N TYR A 197 21.51 6.59 -9.00
CA TYR A 197 20.95 5.30 -9.37
C TYR A 197 21.65 4.12 -8.69
N ALA A 198 22.90 4.27 -8.26
CA ALA A 198 23.63 3.23 -7.55
C ALA A 198 23.05 3.02 -6.13
N ARG A 199 22.84 4.09 -5.37
CA ARG A 199 22.17 3.99 -4.06
C ARG A 199 20.70 3.61 -4.22
N ALA A 200 20.02 4.12 -5.25
CA ALA A 200 18.64 3.73 -5.55
C ALA A 200 18.52 2.21 -5.75
N LEU A 201 19.38 1.62 -6.59
CA LEU A 201 19.38 0.19 -6.87
C LEU A 201 19.58 -0.63 -5.60
N ALA A 202 20.54 -0.27 -4.74
CA ALA A 202 20.77 -0.99 -3.49
C ALA A 202 19.53 -1.03 -2.57
N HIS A 203 18.76 0.05 -2.53
CA HIS A 203 17.52 0.09 -1.76
C HIS A 203 16.40 -0.71 -2.41
N PHE A 204 16.26 -0.64 -3.75
CA PHE A 204 15.29 -1.44 -4.48
C PHE A 204 15.56 -2.95 -4.40
N GLU A 205 16.82 -3.37 -4.49
CA GLU A 205 17.23 -4.77 -4.30
C GLU A 205 16.93 -5.27 -2.89
N ALA A 206 17.19 -4.44 -1.87
CA ALA A 206 16.81 -4.76 -0.50
C ALA A 206 15.28 -4.85 -0.31
N ALA A 207 14.51 -3.98 -0.97
CA ALA A 207 13.04 -4.06 -0.96
C ALA A 207 12.53 -5.34 -1.65
N LEU A 208 13.16 -5.72 -2.76
CA LEU A 208 12.86 -6.94 -3.52
C LEU A 208 13.11 -8.18 -2.66
N GLU A 209 14.26 -8.27 -1.99
CA GLU A 209 14.58 -9.39 -1.12
C GLU A 209 13.58 -9.51 0.04
N PHE A 210 13.25 -8.39 0.69
CA PHE A 210 12.24 -8.36 1.74
C PHE A 210 10.87 -8.88 1.27
N ARG A 211 10.43 -8.49 0.07
CA ARG A 211 9.14 -8.96 -0.48
C ARG A 211 9.18 -10.43 -0.91
N ARG A 212 10.33 -10.90 -1.39
CA ARG A 212 10.56 -12.31 -1.73
C ARG A 212 10.38 -13.21 -0.51
N GLU A 213 10.93 -12.81 0.64
CA GLU A 213 10.78 -13.56 1.90
C GLU A 213 9.31 -13.63 2.37
N ARG A 214 8.49 -12.63 2.06
CA ARG A 214 7.07 -12.57 2.47
C ARG A 214 6.06 -13.16 1.47
N GLY A 215 6.49 -13.52 0.27
CA GLY A 215 5.72 -14.37 -0.65
C GLY A 215 4.46 -13.77 -1.28
N LYS A 216 4.27 -12.44 -1.23
CA LYS A 216 3.13 -11.79 -1.90
C LYS A 216 3.46 -11.46 -3.36
N GLN A 217 2.92 -12.27 -4.28
CA GLN A 217 3.28 -12.23 -5.70
C GLN A 217 3.08 -10.86 -6.39
N PRO A 218 1.95 -10.14 -6.21
CA PRO A 218 1.79 -8.82 -6.86
C PRO A 218 2.84 -7.80 -6.39
N GLU A 219 3.12 -7.79 -5.08
CA GLU A 219 4.12 -6.91 -4.48
C GLU A 219 5.55 -7.24 -4.97
N LEU A 220 5.84 -8.53 -5.15
CA LEU A 220 7.10 -9.00 -5.69
C LEU A 220 7.34 -8.49 -7.11
N ARG A 221 6.32 -8.62 -7.99
CA ARG A 221 6.40 -8.13 -9.38
C ARG A 221 6.68 -6.63 -9.46
N ILE A 222 6.05 -5.84 -8.59
CA ILE A 222 6.30 -4.38 -8.52
C ILE A 222 7.76 -4.09 -8.14
N ALA A 223 8.33 -4.83 -7.19
CA ALA A 223 9.73 -4.64 -6.80
C ALA A 223 10.71 -5.07 -7.90
N GLU A 224 10.45 -6.18 -8.59
CA GLU A 224 11.22 -6.62 -9.76
C GLU A 224 11.20 -5.56 -10.88
N TRP A 225 10.02 -5.00 -11.17
CA TRP A 225 9.86 -3.94 -12.16
C TRP A 225 10.68 -2.71 -11.77
N THR A 226 10.66 -2.34 -10.49
CA THR A 226 11.38 -1.17 -9.96
C THR A 226 12.89 -1.35 -10.07
N VAL A 227 13.41 -2.54 -9.73
CA VAL A 227 14.82 -2.89 -9.94
C VAL A 227 15.20 -2.77 -11.42
N ALA A 228 14.39 -3.34 -12.33
CA ALA A 228 14.65 -3.30 -13.76
C ALA A 228 14.68 -1.87 -14.32
N ARG A 229 13.75 -1.01 -13.91
CA ARG A 229 13.75 0.41 -14.30
C ARG A 229 15.01 1.14 -13.80
N CYS A 230 15.46 0.85 -12.58
CA CYS A 230 16.70 1.41 -12.05
C CYS A 230 17.93 0.92 -12.82
N LEU A 231 17.98 -0.37 -13.17
CA LEU A 231 19.02 -0.95 -14.01
C LEU A 231 19.08 -0.29 -15.39
N ARG A 232 17.93 0.03 -16.00
CA ARG A 232 17.86 0.82 -17.24
C ARG A 232 18.52 2.19 -17.07
N SER A 233 18.26 2.87 -15.96
CA SER A 233 18.83 4.19 -15.65
C SER A 233 20.36 4.13 -15.46
N LEU A 234 20.87 2.99 -14.98
CA LEU A 234 22.31 2.70 -14.91
C LEU A 234 22.94 2.26 -16.25
N GLY A 235 22.16 2.16 -17.33
CA GLY A 235 22.64 1.65 -18.63
C GLY A 235 22.87 0.13 -18.64
N ARG A 236 22.45 -0.61 -17.61
CA ARG A 236 22.50 -2.08 -17.54
C ARG A 236 21.30 -2.69 -18.30
N LEU A 237 21.22 -2.35 -19.60
CA LEU A 237 20.02 -2.53 -20.42
C LEU A 237 19.60 -4.00 -20.58
N GLU A 238 20.54 -4.92 -20.79
CA GLU A 238 20.20 -6.31 -21.02
C GLU A 238 19.74 -7.04 -19.74
N GLU A 239 20.26 -6.62 -18.58
CA GLU A 239 19.78 -7.13 -17.28
C GLU A 239 18.36 -6.64 -17.00
N ALA A 240 18.09 -5.35 -17.23
CA ALA A 240 16.75 -4.79 -17.13
C ALA A 240 15.77 -5.48 -18.08
N LEU A 241 16.18 -5.74 -19.32
CA LEU A 241 15.35 -6.42 -20.33
C LEU A 241 15.03 -7.86 -19.95
N ALA A 242 15.99 -8.59 -19.38
CA ALA A 242 15.76 -9.95 -18.91
C ALA A 242 14.67 -9.99 -17.82
N ILE A 243 14.73 -9.07 -16.85
CA ILE A 243 13.74 -8.97 -15.77
C ILE A 243 12.36 -8.56 -16.33
N GLN A 244 12.28 -7.53 -17.16
CA GLN A 244 11.00 -7.09 -17.72
C GLN A 244 10.32 -8.16 -18.60
N ARG A 245 11.10 -8.95 -19.35
CA ARG A 245 10.56 -10.08 -20.11
C ARG A 245 10.09 -11.22 -19.22
N ASP A 246 10.72 -11.42 -18.06
CA ASP A 246 10.23 -12.39 -17.09
C ASP A 246 8.92 -11.94 -16.47
N LEU A 247 8.81 -10.66 -16.08
CA LEU A 247 7.57 -10.06 -15.62
C LEU A 247 6.43 -10.20 -16.64
N GLU A 248 6.68 -9.93 -17.91
CA GLU A 248 5.68 -10.14 -18.98
C GLU A 248 5.17 -11.59 -19.00
N ARG A 249 6.06 -12.59 -18.83
CA ARG A 249 5.67 -14.01 -18.76
C ARG A 249 4.89 -14.33 -17.49
N GLN A 250 5.33 -13.84 -16.34
CA GLN A 250 4.67 -14.06 -15.05
C GLN A 250 3.23 -13.52 -15.08
N LEU A 251 3.05 -12.29 -15.57
CA LEU A 251 1.74 -11.65 -15.71
C LEU A 251 0.83 -12.42 -16.69
N ALA A 252 1.37 -12.86 -17.82
CA ALA A 252 0.62 -13.69 -18.75
C ALA A 252 0.16 -15.01 -18.12
N ALA A 253 1.02 -15.67 -17.33
CA ALA A 253 0.67 -16.89 -16.61
C ALA A 253 -0.39 -16.67 -15.51
N ALA A 254 -0.43 -15.46 -14.92
CA ALA A 254 -1.44 -15.06 -13.94
C ALA A 254 -2.78 -14.61 -14.57
N GLY A 255 -2.90 -14.57 -15.90
CA GLY A 255 -4.09 -14.02 -16.57
C GLY A 255 -4.14 -12.49 -16.59
N GLU A 256 -3.06 -11.82 -16.18
CA GLU A 256 -2.89 -10.36 -16.11
C GLU A 256 -2.03 -9.86 -17.28
N ALA A 257 -2.19 -10.45 -18.47
CA ALA A 257 -1.28 -10.27 -19.61
C ALA A 257 -1.24 -8.85 -20.22
N GLN A 258 -1.95 -7.88 -19.66
CA GLN A 258 -2.11 -6.51 -20.19
C GLN A 258 -1.61 -5.48 -19.17
N ASP A 259 -0.31 -5.51 -18.87
CA ASP A 259 0.32 -4.52 -17.99
C ASP A 259 1.00 -3.43 -18.82
N GLY A 260 0.43 -2.23 -18.79
CA GLY A 260 0.92 -1.09 -19.55
C GLY A 260 2.30 -0.60 -19.11
N TYR A 261 2.65 -0.75 -17.83
CA TYR A 261 3.92 -0.29 -17.27
C TYR A 261 5.08 -1.22 -17.64
N VAL A 262 4.85 -2.53 -17.67
CA VAL A 262 5.81 -3.50 -18.20
C VAL A 262 6.03 -3.28 -19.70
N PHE A 263 4.96 -3.04 -20.46
CA PHE A 263 5.10 -2.76 -21.90
C PHE A 263 5.85 -1.46 -22.18
N GLU A 264 5.60 -0.40 -21.42
CA GLU A 264 6.34 0.85 -21.58
C GLU A 264 7.84 0.63 -21.33
N GLU A 265 8.20 -0.06 -20.24
CA GLU A 265 9.61 -0.35 -19.95
C GLU A 265 10.28 -1.24 -21.00
N LEU A 266 9.57 -2.25 -21.52
CA LEU A 266 10.06 -3.04 -22.66
C LEU A 266 10.25 -2.18 -23.92
N GLY A 267 9.37 -1.21 -24.16
CA GLY A 267 9.52 -0.20 -25.21
C GLY A 267 10.77 0.65 -25.04
N GLU A 268 10.98 1.21 -23.85
CA GLU A 268 12.17 2.02 -23.52
C GLU A 268 13.47 1.23 -23.67
N LEU A 269 13.50 -0.01 -23.20
CA LEU A 269 14.69 -0.87 -23.28
C LEU A 269 15.05 -1.22 -24.72
N ASN A 270 14.06 -1.62 -25.52
CA ASN A 270 14.31 -1.92 -26.94
C ASN A 270 14.72 -0.66 -27.71
N LEU A 271 14.16 0.51 -27.38
CA LEU A 271 14.58 1.77 -27.98
C LEU A 271 16.04 2.08 -27.65
N ALA A 272 16.43 1.96 -26.38
CA ALA A 272 17.81 2.19 -25.93
C ALA A 272 18.82 1.20 -26.55
N LEU A 273 18.39 -0.02 -26.85
CA LEU A 273 19.19 -1.06 -27.52
C LEU A 273 19.21 -0.93 -29.06
N GLY A 274 18.54 0.08 -29.63
CA GLY A 274 18.47 0.28 -31.08
C GLY A 274 17.51 -0.68 -31.81
N ARG A 275 16.65 -1.40 -31.07
CA ARG A 275 15.66 -2.36 -31.61
C ARG A 275 14.33 -1.66 -31.88
N GLY A 276 14.34 -0.76 -32.88
CA GLY A 276 13.24 0.18 -33.12
C GLY A 276 11.87 -0.47 -33.44
N GLU A 277 11.85 -1.61 -34.12
CA GLU A 277 10.59 -2.32 -34.44
C GLU A 277 9.96 -2.97 -33.19
N ASP A 278 10.78 -3.62 -32.36
CA ASP A 278 10.35 -4.18 -31.07
C ASP A 278 9.86 -3.06 -30.16
N ALA A 279 10.62 -1.96 -30.07
CA ALA A 279 10.25 -0.79 -29.27
C ALA A 279 8.88 -0.25 -29.68
N ARG A 280 8.65 -0.03 -30.98
CA ARG A 280 7.37 0.43 -31.52
C ARG A 280 6.22 -0.49 -31.13
N THR A 281 6.43 -1.80 -31.26
CA THR A 281 5.43 -2.82 -30.91
C THR A 281 5.04 -2.72 -29.43
N TYR A 282 6.03 -2.60 -28.54
CA TYR A 282 5.77 -2.49 -27.11
C TYR A 282 5.12 -1.15 -26.73
N PHE A 283 5.55 -0.03 -27.31
CA PHE A 283 4.89 1.26 -27.05
C PHE A 283 3.43 1.30 -27.52
N ALA A 284 3.11 0.67 -28.65
CA ALA A 284 1.71 0.56 -29.09
C ALA A 284 0.85 -0.23 -28.09
N ARG A 285 1.38 -1.33 -27.55
CA ARG A 285 0.72 -2.13 -26.50
C ARG A 285 0.58 -1.34 -25.19
N ALA A 286 1.63 -0.62 -24.79
CA ALA A 286 1.61 0.24 -23.60
C ALA A 286 0.51 1.31 -23.73
N HIS A 287 0.44 2.00 -24.88
CA HIS A 287 -0.60 2.99 -25.14
C HIS A 287 -2.01 2.40 -25.05
N ALA A 288 -2.23 1.22 -25.63
CA ALA A 288 -3.55 0.57 -25.64
C ALA A 288 -4.10 0.32 -24.21
N VAL A 289 -3.21 0.11 -23.24
CA VAL A 289 -3.57 -0.06 -21.83
C VAL A 289 -3.60 1.29 -21.10
N LEU A 290 -2.49 2.01 -21.10
CA LEU A 290 -2.29 3.22 -20.28
C LEU A 290 -3.17 4.39 -20.71
N ALA A 291 -3.55 4.49 -21.98
CA ALA A 291 -4.42 5.58 -22.45
C ALA A 291 -5.87 5.46 -21.92
N SER A 292 -6.24 4.32 -21.33
CA SER A 292 -7.54 4.14 -20.68
C SER A 292 -7.56 4.49 -19.20
N ASP A 293 -6.39 4.76 -18.59
CA ASP A 293 -6.27 5.13 -17.19
C ASP A 293 -6.70 6.61 -16.99
N PRO A 294 -7.78 6.88 -16.23
CA PRO A 294 -8.29 8.24 -16.06
C PRO A 294 -7.30 9.18 -15.37
N TRP A 295 -6.44 8.65 -14.49
CA TRP A 295 -5.44 9.46 -13.80
C TRP A 295 -4.32 9.86 -14.75
N LEU A 296 -3.83 8.94 -15.60
CA LEU A 296 -2.84 9.27 -16.62
C LEU A 296 -3.39 10.26 -17.67
N GLN A 297 -4.66 10.12 -18.07
CA GLN A 297 -5.30 11.09 -18.95
C GLN A 297 -5.32 12.50 -18.35
N ALA A 298 -5.60 12.61 -17.05
CA ALA A 298 -5.73 13.91 -16.40
C ALA A 298 -4.38 14.56 -16.02
N ASN A 299 -3.33 13.76 -15.82
CA ASN A 299 -2.06 14.25 -15.23
C ASN A 299 -0.81 14.02 -16.09
N GLU A 300 -0.87 13.11 -17.07
CA GLU A 300 0.30 12.59 -17.80
C GLU A 300 0.09 12.58 -19.33
N GLU A 301 -0.68 13.55 -19.86
CA GLU A 301 -0.98 13.66 -21.29
C GLU A 301 0.30 13.67 -22.15
N GLY A 302 1.36 14.36 -21.70
CA GLY A 302 2.65 14.40 -22.39
C GLY A 302 3.34 13.03 -22.46
N ARG A 303 3.27 12.22 -21.40
CA ARG A 303 3.79 10.85 -21.38
C ARG A 303 3.00 9.98 -22.35
N LEU A 304 1.66 10.03 -22.30
CA LEU A 304 0.80 9.28 -23.21
C LEU A 304 1.05 9.65 -24.67
N ALA A 305 1.18 10.94 -24.99
CA ALA A 305 1.50 11.40 -26.34
C ALA A 305 2.88 10.90 -26.82
N ARG A 306 3.88 10.86 -25.93
CA ARG A 306 5.21 10.30 -26.26
C ARG A 306 5.11 8.80 -26.55
N ILE A 307 4.40 8.05 -25.71
CA ILE A 307 4.17 6.60 -25.91
C ILE A 307 3.45 6.37 -27.24
N ALA A 308 2.38 7.12 -27.53
CA ALA A 308 1.63 7.02 -28.79
C ALA A 308 2.53 7.23 -30.01
N ARG A 309 3.32 8.32 -30.00
CA ARG A 309 4.25 8.66 -31.08
C ARG A 309 5.30 7.58 -31.30
N LEU A 310 5.89 7.05 -30.23
CA LEU A 310 6.88 5.97 -30.32
C LEU A 310 6.25 4.64 -30.75
N GLY A 311 4.97 4.42 -30.44
CA GLY A 311 4.16 3.32 -30.93
C GLY A 311 3.71 3.47 -32.40
N GLY A 312 3.99 4.60 -33.05
CA GLY A 312 3.55 4.87 -34.42
C GLY A 312 2.02 5.11 -34.54
N LEU A 313 1.38 5.49 -33.44
CA LEU A 313 -0.03 5.85 -33.39
C LEU A 313 -0.19 7.34 -33.79
N LYS A 314 -1.28 7.65 -34.50
CA LYS A 314 -1.59 8.99 -35.01
C LYS A 314 -2.46 9.78 -34.04
#